data_AF-A0A523UUN2-F1
#
_entry.id   AF-A0A523UUN2-F1
#
_cell.length_a   1.000
_cell.length_b   1.000
_cell.length_c   1.000
_cell.angle_alpha   90.00
_cell.angle_beta   90.00
_cell.angle_gamma   90.00
#
_symmetry.space_group_name_H-M   'P 1'
#
loop_
_entity.id
_entity.type
_entity.pdbx_description
1 polymer ?
#
loop_
_entity_poly.entity_id
_entity_poly.type
_entity_poly.pdbx_seq_one_letter_code
_entity_poly.pdbx_strand_id
1 'polypeptide(L)'
;MENKRRKRFRWSKTLVSVAGLLLISIFLPTYCTAEATFEKTYGGADWDEGHSVQPTSDGGYVIAGWTASFGAGYGDVYLVRTDLSGDILWTKTYGGADSDLGYSVRQTADGGYMIAGRTRSFGSGNWDVYLIKTDSSGDTLWTRTYGGPNRDLAYCVRQTLDGGYIVAGWTDSFGSGKLDVYLIKTNSLGDTVWTKTFGGYDWDVSLCVQQTSDGGYIAVGYTGSFGGHMGDAYLIKTDSLGDTLWTKTYGLYGDEGGHSVQQTSDGG
;
A
#
# COMPACT_ATOMS: atom_id res chain seq x y z
N MET A 1 -82.42 -61.42 -30.91
CA MET A 1 -81.99 -61.03 -29.57
C MET A 1 -80.65 -61.69 -29.29
N GLU A 2 -79.68 -60.89 -28.82
CA GLU A 2 -78.42 -61.24 -28.14
C GLU A 2 -77.39 -62.18 -28.82
N ASN A 3 -76.22 -61.67 -29.22
CA ASN A 3 -74.89 -61.77 -28.55
C ASN A 3 -74.40 -63.20 -28.24
N LYS A 4 -73.11 -63.57 -28.32
CA LYS A 4 -71.86 -62.85 -28.56
C LYS A 4 -70.77 -63.88 -28.91
N ARG A 5 -69.96 -63.49 -29.90
CA ARG A 5 -68.52 -63.72 -30.15
C ARG A 5 -67.72 -64.67 -29.25
N ARG A 6 -66.73 -65.34 -29.87
CA ARG A 6 -65.29 -65.20 -29.55
C ARG A 6 -64.43 -65.54 -30.78
N LYS A 7 -63.63 -64.59 -31.29
CA LYS A 7 -62.56 -64.80 -32.28
C LYS A 7 -61.22 -64.39 -31.67
N ARG A 8 -60.19 -65.17 -32.04
CA ARG A 8 -58.83 -65.20 -31.49
C ARG A 8 -58.02 -63.93 -31.74
N PHE A 9 -57.15 -63.60 -30.79
CA PHE A 9 -56.20 -62.48 -30.79
C PHE A 9 -54.89 -62.89 -31.51
N ARG A 10 -54.33 -61.99 -32.33
CA ARG A 10 -52.98 -62.10 -32.92
C ARG A 10 -52.10 -61.03 -32.29
N TRP A 11 -50.85 -61.37 -31.96
CA TRP A 11 -49.82 -60.45 -31.48
C TRP A 11 -49.14 -59.75 -32.66
N SER A 12 -48.98 -58.42 -32.61
CA SER A 12 -48.00 -57.67 -33.41
C SER A 12 -47.02 -56.99 -32.46
N LYS A 13 -45.72 -57.14 -32.72
CA LYS A 13 -44.64 -56.51 -31.96
C LYS A 13 -44.58 -55.02 -32.32
N THR A 14 -44.70 -54.15 -31.33
CA THR A 14 -44.46 -52.70 -31.48
C THR A 14 -43.08 -52.40 -30.91
N LEU A 15 -42.16 -51.87 -31.74
CA LEU A 15 -40.89 -51.30 -31.27
C LEU A 15 -41.17 -50.01 -30.51
N VAL A 16 -40.64 -49.90 -29.30
CA VAL A 16 -40.61 -48.65 -28.51
C VAL A 16 -39.25 -48.01 -28.75
N SER A 17 -39.20 -46.87 -29.43
CA SER A 17 -37.98 -46.05 -29.53
C SER A 17 -37.87 -45.18 -28.28
N VAL A 18 -36.83 -45.41 -27.48
CA VAL A 18 -36.46 -44.55 -26.35
C VAL A 18 -35.69 -43.35 -26.92
N ALA A 19 -36.33 -42.19 -26.98
CA ALA A 19 -35.65 -40.94 -27.28
C ALA A 19 -34.91 -40.48 -26.02
N GLY A 20 -33.58 -40.62 -26.00
CA GLY A 20 -32.74 -40.06 -24.96
C GLY A 20 -32.74 -38.54 -25.04
N LEU A 21 -33.15 -37.86 -23.96
CA LEU A 21 -32.94 -36.42 -23.81
C LEU A 21 -31.44 -36.16 -23.64
N LEU A 22 -30.83 -35.52 -24.64
CA LEU A 22 -29.49 -34.96 -24.54
C LEU A 22 -29.59 -33.66 -23.73
N LEU A 23 -29.21 -33.72 -22.44
CA LEU A 23 -29.00 -32.52 -21.62
C LEU A 23 -27.71 -31.84 -22.10
N ILE A 24 -27.85 -30.83 -22.95
CA ILE A 24 -26.74 -29.96 -23.34
C ILE A 24 -26.51 -28.99 -22.19
N SER A 25 -25.50 -29.24 -21.35
CA SER A 25 -25.02 -28.25 -20.38
C SER A 25 -24.32 -27.13 -21.14
N ILE A 26 -25.02 -26.02 -21.35
CA ILE A 26 -24.42 -24.81 -21.91
C ILE A 26 -23.57 -24.18 -20.81
N PHE A 27 -22.26 -24.39 -20.87
CA PHE A 27 -21.31 -23.56 -20.12
C PHE A 27 -21.29 -22.19 -20.78
N LEU A 28 -22.01 -21.24 -20.20
CA LEU A 28 -21.84 -19.83 -20.57
C LEU A 28 -20.49 -19.39 -20.00
N PRO A 29 -19.56 -18.90 -20.82
CA PRO A 29 -18.35 -18.27 -20.29
C PRO A 29 -18.78 -17.06 -19.45
N THR A 30 -18.47 -17.10 -18.15
CA THR A 30 -18.56 -15.93 -17.30
C THR A 30 -17.48 -14.95 -17.75
N TYR A 31 -17.88 -13.93 -18.50
CA TYR A 31 -16.99 -12.82 -18.81
C TYR A 31 -16.87 -11.97 -17.54
N CYS A 32 -15.68 -11.91 -16.95
CA CYS A 32 -15.38 -10.92 -15.94
C CYS A 32 -15.16 -9.59 -16.68
N THR A 33 -16.22 -8.78 -16.79
CA THR A 33 -16.06 -7.39 -17.21
C THR A 33 -15.64 -6.59 -15.99
N ALA A 34 -14.46 -5.97 -16.04
CA ALA A 34 -14.07 -4.98 -15.05
C ALA A 34 -14.93 -3.73 -15.27
N GLU A 35 -16.08 -3.66 -14.61
CA GLU A 35 -16.95 -2.48 -14.60
C GLU A 35 -16.63 -1.66 -13.35
N ALA A 36 -16.41 -0.35 -13.52
CA ALA A 36 -16.19 0.54 -12.39
C ALA A 36 -17.46 0.59 -11.54
N THR A 37 -17.36 0.23 -10.26
CA THR A 37 -18.51 0.25 -9.34
C THR A 37 -18.85 1.66 -8.87
N PHE A 38 -17.85 2.54 -8.75
CA PHE A 38 -18.03 3.97 -8.54
C PHE A 38 -16.79 4.76 -9.02
N GLU A 39 -16.99 6.05 -9.23
CA GLU A 39 -15.94 7.06 -9.39
C GLU A 39 -16.31 8.26 -8.52
N LYS A 40 -15.34 8.76 -7.75
CA LYS A 40 -15.52 9.88 -6.80
C LYS A 40 -14.27 10.74 -6.78
N THR A 41 -14.46 12.03 -6.56
CA THR A 41 -13.37 12.99 -6.34
C THR A 41 -13.45 13.52 -4.92
N TYR A 42 -12.29 13.69 -4.28
CA TYR A 42 -12.18 14.18 -2.92
C TYR A 42 -11.18 15.34 -2.90
N GLY A 43 -11.64 16.53 -2.54
CA GLY A 43 -10.87 17.77 -2.65
C GLY A 43 -11.77 19.00 -2.64
N GLY A 44 -11.18 20.16 -2.88
CA GLY A 44 -11.86 21.45 -2.98
C GLY A 44 -11.54 22.19 -4.28
N ALA A 45 -11.38 23.51 -4.19
CA ALA A 45 -11.19 24.36 -5.36
C ALA A 45 -9.73 24.47 -5.84
N ASP A 46 -8.79 24.05 -5.01
CA ASP A 46 -7.35 24.13 -5.26
C ASP A 46 -6.77 22.72 -5.54
N TRP A 47 -5.44 22.58 -5.46
CA TRP A 47 -4.74 21.33 -5.77
C TRP A 47 -4.93 20.31 -4.65
N ASP A 48 -5.38 19.12 -5.02
CA ASP A 48 -5.58 17.99 -4.10
C ASP A 48 -5.11 16.69 -4.78
N GLU A 49 -4.29 15.90 -4.10
CA GLU A 49 -3.77 14.64 -4.64
C GLU A 49 -3.86 13.52 -3.61
N GLY A 50 -4.29 12.34 -4.04
CA GLY A 50 -4.20 11.11 -3.26
C GLY A 50 -2.95 10.32 -3.63
N HIS A 51 -2.15 9.93 -2.65
CA HIS A 51 -0.89 9.18 -2.86
C HIS A 51 -0.98 7.74 -2.36
N SER A 52 -1.89 7.46 -1.42
CA SER A 52 -2.07 6.12 -0.85
C SER A 52 -3.53 5.83 -0.55
N VAL A 53 -3.97 4.61 -0.85
CA VAL A 53 -5.32 4.12 -0.52
C VAL A 53 -5.23 2.72 0.08
N GLN A 54 -6.06 2.43 1.07
CA GLN A 54 -6.17 1.10 1.68
C GLN A 54 -7.64 0.79 2.02
N PRO A 55 -8.13 -0.44 1.78
CA PRO A 55 -9.35 -0.90 2.42
C PRO A 55 -9.16 -0.99 3.94
N THR A 56 -10.24 -0.77 4.67
CA THR A 56 -10.27 -0.80 6.13
C THR A 56 -11.03 -2.03 6.63
N SER A 57 -10.67 -2.51 7.82
CA SER A 57 -11.24 -3.74 8.41
C SER A 57 -12.73 -3.63 8.75
N ASP A 58 -13.21 -2.41 9.02
CA ASP A 58 -14.60 -2.05 9.27
C ASP A 58 -15.38 -1.71 7.98
N GLY A 59 -14.72 -1.78 6.81
CA GLY A 59 -15.32 -1.59 5.50
C GLY A 59 -15.11 -0.19 4.92
N GLY A 60 -15.04 -0.10 3.60
CA GLY A 60 -14.68 1.13 2.89
C GLY A 60 -13.18 1.38 2.87
N TYR A 61 -12.79 2.62 2.63
CA TYR A 61 -11.40 2.97 2.32
C TYR A 61 -10.88 4.10 3.20
N VAL A 62 -9.56 4.14 3.37
CA VAL A 62 -8.80 5.29 3.87
C VAL A 62 -7.80 5.72 2.80
N ILE A 63 -7.73 7.02 2.54
CA ILE A 63 -6.89 7.63 1.51
C ILE A 63 -6.05 8.71 2.17
N ALA A 64 -4.75 8.72 1.90
CA ALA A 64 -3.84 9.79 2.31
C ALA A 64 -3.17 10.45 1.11
N GLY A 65 -2.88 11.73 1.27
CA GLY A 65 -2.28 12.57 0.26
C GLY A 65 -2.01 13.97 0.80
N TRP A 66 -2.25 14.98 -0.01
CA TRP A 66 -2.19 16.38 0.41
C TRP A 66 -3.30 17.22 -0.23
N THR A 67 -3.61 18.34 0.43
CA THR A 67 -4.64 19.30 0.01
C THR A 67 -4.12 20.72 0.16
N ALA A 68 -4.25 21.54 -0.88
CA ALA A 68 -4.16 23.01 -0.78
C ALA A 68 -5.54 23.66 -0.61
N SER A 69 -6.62 22.88 -0.68
CA SER A 69 -7.99 23.35 -0.54
C SER A 69 -8.44 23.53 0.92
N PHE A 70 -7.79 22.83 1.85
CA PHE A 70 -8.15 22.81 3.27
C PHE A 70 -6.89 22.90 4.14
N GLY A 71 -7.06 23.30 5.41
CA GLY A 71 -5.97 23.29 6.38
C GLY A 71 -5.39 24.68 6.68
N ALA A 72 -4.18 24.71 7.24
CA ALA A 72 -3.55 25.89 7.82
C ALA A 72 -2.43 26.50 6.95
N GLY A 73 -1.93 25.76 5.96
CA GLY A 73 -0.76 26.15 5.16
C GLY A 73 -0.95 26.07 3.65
N TYR A 74 0.17 26.08 2.92
CA TYR A 74 0.20 25.96 1.46
C TYR A 74 -0.21 24.58 0.94
N GLY A 75 -0.16 23.56 1.81
CA GLY A 75 -0.77 22.28 1.56
C GLY A 75 -0.55 21.36 2.76
N ASP A 76 -1.61 20.73 3.25
CA ASP A 76 -1.56 19.88 4.43
C ASP A 76 -1.79 18.41 4.07
N VAL A 77 -1.34 17.50 4.93
CA VAL A 77 -1.66 16.07 4.80
C VAL A 77 -3.17 15.92 4.84
N TYR A 78 -3.76 15.32 3.80
CA TYR A 78 -5.19 15.09 3.72
C TYR A 78 -5.52 13.62 3.92
N LEU A 79 -6.34 13.31 4.91
CA LEU A 79 -6.83 11.96 5.19
C LEU A 79 -8.34 11.89 4.96
N VAL A 80 -8.77 11.02 4.06
CA VAL A 80 -10.17 10.82 3.69
C VAL A 80 -10.58 9.41 4.09
N ARG A 81 -11.67 9.30 4.83
CA ARG A 81 -12.34 8.03 5.14
C ARG A 81 -13.64 7.94 4.37
N THR A 82 -13.87 6.81 3.72
CA THR A 82 -15.09 6.57 2.94
C THR A 82 -15.75 5.26 3.34
N ASP A 83 -17.03 5.10 3.01
CA ASP A 83 -17.66 3.78 3.02
C ASP A 83 -17.24 2.93 1.78
N LEU A 84 -17.89 1.77 1.60
CA LEU A 84 -17.65 0.86 0.47
C LEU A 84 -18.10 1.42 -0.88
N SER A 85 -18.99 2.41 -0.88
CA SER A 85 -19.51 3.10 -2.07
C SER A 85 -18.69 4.34 -2.44
N GLY A 86 -17.67 4.66 -1.66
CA GLY A 86 -16.83 5.84 -1.84
C GLY A 86 -17.48 7.12 -1.32
N ASP A 87 -18.54 7.04 -0.53
CA ASP A 87 -19.11 8.22 0.11
C ASP A 87 -18.28 8.60 1.34
N ILE A 88 -17.98 9.89 1.49
CA ILE A 88 -17.13 10.40 2.56
C ILE A 88 -17.83 10.20 3.91
N LEU A 89 -17.15 9.52 4.83
CA LEU A 89 -17.54 9.44 6.24
C LEU A 89 -16.97 10.62 7.02
N TRP A 90 -15.68 10.92 6.80
CA TRP A 90 -15.01 12.09 7.36
C TRP A 90 -13.72 12.40 6.61
N THR A 91 -13.22 13.62 6.81
CA THR A 91 -11.92 14.06 6.33
C THR A 91 -11.17 14.80 7.45
N LYS A 92 -9.84 14.75 7.40
CA LYS A 92 -8.94 15.39 8.37
C LYS A 92 -7.74 15.98 7.65
N THR A 93 -7.24 17.10 8.17
CA THR A 93 -5.98 17.71 7.73
C THR A 93 -4.96 17.68 8.86
N TYR A 94 -3.69 17.46 8.50
CA TYR A 94 -2.57 17.53 9.45
C TYR A 94 -1.41 18.29 8.81
N GLY A 95 -0.97 19.34 9.48
CA GLY A 95 0.08 20.22 8.98
C GLY A 95 0.21 21.48 9.81
N GLY A 96 1.01 22.41 9.33
CA GLY A 96 1.25 23.70 9.95
C GLY A 96 1.16 24.85 8.94
N ALA A 97 2.07 25.82 9.04
CA ALA A 97 2.02 27.00 8.18
C ALA A 97 2.56 26.73 6.76
N ASP A 98 3.35 25.67 6.58
CA ASP A 98 4.02 25.33 5.33
C ASP A 98 3.48 24.02 4.74
N SER A 99 4.16 23.48 3.72
CA SER A 99 3.69 22.32 2.96
C SER A 99 4.04 20.99 3.63
N ASP A 100 3.02 20.19 3.89
CA ASP A 100 3.06 18.87 4.55
C ASP A 100 2.32 17.83 3.69
N LEU A 101 2.97 16.71 3.37
CA LEU A 101 2.46 15.72 2.41
C LEU A 101 2.44 14.32 3.02
N GLY A 102 1.35 13.57 2.84
CA GLY A 102 1.24 12.17 3.25
C GLY A 102 1.37 11.23 2.05
N TYR A 103 2.42 10.40 2.02
CA TYR A 103 2.69 9.47 0.92
C TYR A 103 2.20 8.04 1.20
N SER A 104 1.96 7.69 2.46
CA SER A 104 1.59 6.34 2.87
C SER A 104 0.57 6.37 3.99
N VAL A 105 -0.47 5.52 3.89
CA VAL A 105 -1.38 5.25 5.02
C VAL A 105 -1.52 3.76 5.28
N ARG A 106 -1.53 3.39 6.56
CA ARG A 106 -1.87 2.06 7.04
C ARG A 106 -2.82 2.11 8.21
N GLN A 107 -3.92 1.34 8.15
CA GLN A 107 -4.69 1.04 9.35
C GLN A 107 -3.83 0.20 10.30
N THR A 108 -3.80 0.61 11.57
CA THR A 108 -3.06 -0.06 12.64
C THR A 108 -3.95 -1.06 13.38
N ALA A 109 -3.34 -2.01 14.09
CA ALA A 109 -4.04 -3.09 14.78
C ALA A 109 -5.03 -2.60 15.86
N ASP A 110 -4.83 -1.40 16.38
CA ASP A 110 -5.74 -0.72 17.32
C ASP A 110 -6.94 -0.04 16.62
N GLY A 111 -7.07 -0.19 15.30
CA GLY A 111 -8.15 0.40 14.49
C GLY A 111 -7.87 1.83 14.01
N GLY A 112 -6.83 2.48 14.51
CA GLY A 112 -6.40 3.81 14.05
C GLY A 112 -5.60 3.77 12.76
N TYR A 113 -4.94 4.88 12.44
CA TYR A 113 -4.16 5.00 11.21
C TYR A 113 -2.75 5.51 11.49
N MET A 114 -1.80 5.00 10.71
CA MET A 114 -0.43 5.48 10.64
C MET A 114 -0.20 6.10 9.27
N ILE A 115 0.21 7.36 9.25
CA ILE A 115 0.52 8.11 8.03
C ILE A 115 2.00 8.47 8.05
N ALA A 116 2.66 8.29 6.91
CA ALA A 116 4.05 8.71 6.71
C ALA A 116 4.17 9.62 5.50
N GLY A 117 5.04 10.62 5.62
CA GLY A 117 5.37 11.50 4.51
C GLY A 117 6.47 12.49 4.86
N ARG A 118 6.30 13.76 4.47
CA ARG A 118 7.23 14.85 4.81
C ARG A 118 6.50 16.06 5.39
N THR A 119 7.22 16.89 6.13
CA THR A 119 6.75 18.18 6.63
C THR A 119 7.76 19.28 6.38
N ARG A 120 7.28 20.48 6.01
CA ARG A 120 8.06 21.74 6.07
C ARG A 120 7.73 22.55 7.31
N SER A 121 6.61 22.25 7.95
CA SER A 121 6.08 22.99 9.08
C SER A 121 6.77 22.66 10.41
N PHE A 122 7.36 21.47 10.53
CA PHE A 122 7.93 20.96 11.77
C PHE A 122 9.29 20.32 11.53
N GLY A 123 10.11 20.25 12.59
CA GLY A 123 11.42 19.61 12.55
C GLY A 123 12.58 20.61 12.47
N SER A 124 13.76 20.13 12.05
CA SER A 124 15.01 20.88 12.03
C SER A 124 15.59 21.11 10.64
N GLY A 125 15.05 20.43 9.63
CA GLY A 125 15.49 20.50 8.25
C GLY A 125 14.60 21.39 7.38
N ASN A 126 14.86 21.35 6.07
CA ASN A 126 13.95 21.94 5.09
C ASN A 126 12.69 21.09 4.99
N TRP A 127 12.86 19.78 4.78
CA TRP A 127 11.79 18.77 4.89
C TRP A 127 12.24 17.73 5.90
N ASP A 128 11.39 17.38 6.85
CA ASP A 128 11.62 16.24 7.73
C ASP A 128 10.60 15.14 7.46
N VAL A 129 10.94 13.89 7.77
CA VAL A 129 9.96 12.78 7.77
C VAL A 129 8.87 13.12 8.76
N TYR A 130 7.61 13.08 8.31
CA TYR A 130 6.46 13.32 9.18
C TYR A 130 5.68 12.05 9.40
N LEU A 131 5.54 11.65 10.65
CA LEU A 131 4.81 10.45 11.06
C LEU A 131 3.64 10.85 11.95
N ILE A 132 2.44 10.46 11.56
CA ILE A 132 1.19 10.83 12.24
C ILE A 132 0.47 9.56 12.65
N LYS A 133 0.23 9.39 13.94
CA LYS A 133 -0.67 8.36 14.47
C LYS A 133 -2.00 8.99 14.82
N THR A 134 -3.07 8.35 14.39
CA THR A 134 -4.44 8.71 14.74
C THR A 134 -5.16 7.58 15.44
N ASP A 135 -6.30 7.89 16.03
CA ASP A 135 -7.33 6.89 16.35
C ASP A 135 -8.17 6.53 15.10
N SER A 136 -9.20 5.72 15.29
CA SER A 136 -10.12 5.28 14.22
C SER A 136 -11.01 6.39 13.65
N SER A 137 -11.16 7.49 14.39
CA SER A 137 -11.92 8.68 13.98
C SER A 137 -11.05 9.70 13.25
N GLY A 138 -9.76 9.40 13.09
CA GLY A 138 -8.79 10.32 12.50
C GLY A 138 -8.37 11.43 13.45
N ASP A 139 -8.62 11.32 14.74
CA ASP A 139 -8.09 12.29 15.70
C ASP A 139 -6.64 11.93 16.04
N THR A 140 -5.78 12.95 16.05
CA THR A 140 -4.34 12.77 16.26
C THR A 140 -4.06 12.27 17.68
N LEU A 141 -3.39 11.12 17.78
CA LEU A 141 -2.85 10.60 19.03
C LEU A 141 -1.44 11.16 19.28
N TRP A 142 -0.61 11.17 18.25
CA TRP A 142 0.70 11.80 18.29
C TRP A 142 1.24 12.07 16.88
N THR A 143 2.17 13.01 16.81
CA THR A 143 3.01 13.24 15.64
C THR A 143 4.49 13.20 16.02
N ARG A 144 5.34 12.83 15.06
CA ARG A 144 6.79 12.79 15.21
C ARG A 144 7.47 13.24 13.92
N THR A 145 8.60 13.91 14.08
CA THR A 145 9.49 14.28 12.98
C THR A 145 10.81 13.53 13.10
N TYR A 146 11.36 13.08 11.97
CA TYR A 146 12.66 12.42 11.92
C TYR A 146 13.45 12.96 10.74
N GLY A 147 14.76 13.12 10.93
CA GLY A 147 15.62 13.74 9.95
C GLY A 147 16.73 14.53 10.61
N GLY A 148 17.38 15.37 9.83
CA GLY A 148 18.50 16.19 10.27
C GLY A 148 18.42 17.61 9.71
N PRO A 149 19.56 18.24 9.40
CA PRO A 149 19.58 19.64 8.95
C PRO A 149 19.11 19.84 7.50
N ASN A 150 18.99 18.78 6.70
CA ASN A 150 18.70 18.87 5.26
C ASN A 150 17.28 18.40 4.94
N ARG A 151 17.13 17.48 3.98
CA ARG A 151 15.84 16.99 3.49
C ARG A 151 15.72 15.52 3.79
N ASP A 152 14.61 15.15 4.40
CA ASP A 152 14.29 13.80 4.81
C ASP A 152 12.82 13.53 4.47
N LEU A 153 12.52 12.34 3.95
CA LEU A 153 11.18 12.00 3.48
C LEU A 153 10.92 10.51 3.65
N ALA A 154 9.67 10.16 4.02
CA ALA A 154 9.20 8.78 4.04
C ALA A 154 8.16 8.51 2.94
N TYR A 155 8.33 7.40 2.22
CA TYR A 155 7.36 6.90 1.22
C TYR A 155 6.52 5.74 1.73
N CYS A 156 7.01 5.00 2.72
CA CYS A 156 6.35 3.80 3.21
C CYS A 156 6.40 3.71 4.73
N VAL A 157 5.29 3.26 5.32
CA VAL A 157 5.22 2.84 6.71
C VAL A 157 4.49 1.51 6.84
N ARG A 158 4.96 0.66 7.75
CA ARG A 158 4.29 -0.57 8.17
C ARG A 158 4.35 -0.70 9.69
N GLN A 159 3.26 -1.18 10.29
CA GLN A 159 3.30 -1.63 11.67
C GLN A 159 4.09 -2.94 11.76
N THR A 160 4.97 -3.05 12.74
CA THR A 160 5.80 -4.25 12.99
C THR A 160 5.12 -5.17 14.01
N LEU A 161 5.54 -6.44 14.03
CA LEU A 161 4.98 -7.49 14.90
C LEU A 161 5.10 -7.18 16.39
N ASP A 162 6.08 -6.37 16.78
CA ASP A 162 6.28 -5.88 18.15
C ASP A 162 5.38 -4.68 18.51
N GLY A 163 4.49 -4.26 17.60
CA GLY A 163 3.57 -3.14 17.78
C GLY A 163 4.16 -1.77 17.44
N GLY A 164 5.46 -1.68 17.13
CA GLY A 164 6.11 -0.47 16.63
C GLY A 164 5.90 -0.26 15.13
N TYR A 165 6.77 0.53 14.50
CA TYR A 165 6.67 0.83 13.07
C TYR A 165 8.04 0.80 12.38
N ILE A 166 8.04 0.33 11.13
CA ILE A 166 9.17 0.47 10.22
C ILE A 166 8.78 1.45 9.11
N VAL A 167 9.65 2.42 8.87
CA VAL A 167 9.46 3.50 7.90
C VAL A 167 10.62 3.46 6.91
N ALA A 168 10.33 3.71 5.64
CA ALA A 168 11.33 3.77 4.58
C ALA A 168 11.13 4.99 3.68
N GLY A 169 12.25 5.55 3.24
CA GLY A 169 12.33 6.68 2.34
C GLY A 169 13.78 7.02 2.02
N TRP A 170 14.11 8.30 2.07
CA TRP A 170 15.46 8.80 1.81
C TRP A 170 15.84 9.97 2.72
N THR A 171 17.14 10.21 2.82
CA THR A 171 17.75 11.30 3.60
C THR A 171 18.86 11.97 2.80
N ASP A 172 18.91 13.31 2.84
CA ASP A 172 20.02 14.20 2.44
C ASP A 172 20.81 14.66 3.69
N SER A 173 20.38 14.22 4.88
CA SER A 173 20.94 14.64 6.17
C SER A 173 22.01 13.69 6.69
N PHE A 174 21.94 12.42 6.30
CA PHE A 174 22.80 11.34 6.78
C PHE A 174 23.26 10.46 5.61
N GLY A 175 24.30 9.66 5.82
CA GLY A 175 24.80 8.73 4.81
C GLY A 175 26.00 9.26 4.04
N SER A 176 26.19 8.80 2.81
CA SER A 176 27.40 8.99 2.01
C SER A 176 27.09 9.27 0.56
N GLY A 177 26.38 10.35 0.25
CA GLY A 177 26.08 10.68 -1.13
C GLY A 177 25.23 11.93 -1.26
N LYS A 178 24.39 11.95 -2.29
CA LYS A 178 23.36 12.99 -2.44
C LYS A 178 22.12 12.63 -1.65
N LEU A 179 21.59 11.43 -1.84
CA LEU A 179 20.52 10.87 -1.04
C LEU A 179 20.85 9.43 -0.67
N ASP A 180 20.61 9.06 0.57
CA ASP A 180 20.72 7.68 1.03
C ASP A 180 19.34 7.12 1.42
N VAL A 181 19.13 5.81 1.24
CA VAL A 181 17.94 5.13 1.79
C VAL A 181 17.91 5.37 3.29
N TYR A 182 16.79 5.82 3.81
CA TYR A 182 16.60 6.03 5.25
C TYR A 182 15.57 5.04 5.79
N LEU A 183 16.03 4.10 6.62
CA LEU A 183 15.17 3.19 7.38
C LEU A 183 15.08 3.65 8.84
N ILE A 184 13.86 3.76 9.34
CA ILE A 184 13.58 4.21 10.71
C ILE A 184 12.70 3.15 11.38
N LYS A 185 13.21 2.54 12.45
CA LYS A 185 12.41 1.69 13.34
C LYS A 185 12.02 2.48 14.57
N THR A 186 10.74 2.42 14.91
CA THR A 186 10.18 3.08 16.10
C THR A 186 9.48 2.08 17.01
N ASN A 187 9.27 2.48 18.26
CA ASN A 187 8.34 1.80 19.16
C ASN A 187 6.89 2.23 18.86
N SER A 188 5.91 1.72 19.63
CA SER A 188 4.49 2.04 19.43
C SER A 188 4.12 3.51 19.73
N LEU A 189 4.97 4.23 20.46
CA LEU A 189 4.82 5.65 20.80
C LEU A 189 5.51 6.59 19.80
N GLY A 190 6.16 6.03 18.77
CA GLY A 190 6.93 6.79 17.79
C GLY A 190 8.30 7.25 18.31
N ASP A 191 8.84 6.64 19.37
CA ASP A 191 10.22 6.90 19.74
C ASP A 191 11.15 6.03 18.90
N THR A 192 12.25 6.62 18.42
CA THR A 192 13.24 5.92 17.61
C THR A 192 13.88 4.78 18.39
N VAL A 193 13.84 3.58 17.83
CA VAL A 193 14.59 2.41 18.31
C VAL A 193 15.94 2.38 17.61
N TRP A 194 15.94 2.50 16.28
CA TRP A 194 17.15 2.67 15.49
C TRP A 194 16.84 3.34 14.16
N THR A 195 17.86 3.94 13.56
CA THR A 195 17.85 4.44 12.19
C THR A 195 19.04 3.89 11.42
N LYS A 196 18.88 3.60 10.13
CA LYS A 196 19.95 3.09 9.26
C LYS A 196 19.92 3.78 7.91
N THR A 197 21.10 4.00 7.34
CA THR A 197 21.28 4.54 6.00
C THR A 197 21.91 3.51 5.08
N PHE A 198 21.43 3.43 3.84
CA PHE A 198 21.99 2.53 2.82
C PHE A 198 22.11 3.27 1.50
N GLY A 199 23.28 3.21 0.88
CA GLY A 199 23.53 3.94 -0.34
C GLY A 199 25.02 4.04 -0.64
N GLY A 200 25.31 4.78 -1.71
CA GLY A 200 26.65 5.18 -2.10
C GLY A 200 26.65 6.64 -2.55
N TYR A 201 27.59 7.01 -3.42
CA TYR A 201 27.90 8.41 -3.72
C TYR A 201 26.79 9.21 -4.42
N ASP A 202 25.72 8.59 -4.93
CA ASP A 202 24.66 9.25 -5.70
C ASP A 202 23.29 9.21 -4.99
N TRP A 203 22.20 8.96 -5.73
CA TRP A 203 20.83 8.95 -5.19
C TRP A 203 20.40 7.51 -4.89
N ASP A 204 20.08 7.22 -3.64
CA ASP A 204 19.55 5.95 -3.17
C ASP A 204 18.23 6.18 -2.43
N VAL A 205 17.17 5.51 -2.88
CA VAL A 205 15.81 5.76 -2.37
C VAL A 205 15.12 4.44 -2.12
N SER A 206 14.42 4.31 -0.98
CA SER A 206 13.49 3.22 -0.74
C SER A 206 12.05 3.71 -0.83
N LEU A 207 11.24 3.00 -1.63
CA LEU A 207 9.83 3.31 -1.85
C LEU A 207 8.91 2.41 -1.02
N CYS A 208 9.38 1.24 -0.60
CA CYS A 208 8.59 0.29 0.18
C CYS A 208 9.47 -0.52 1.12
N VAL A 209 8.90 -0.86 2.28
CA VAL A 209 9.52 -1.72 3.29
C VAL A 209 8.49 -2.69 3.87
N GLN A 210 8.97 -3.85 4.30
CA GLN A 210 8.20 -4.86 4.98
C GLN A 210 9.05 -5.64 5.99
N GLN A 211 8.48 -5.95 7.15
CA GLN A 211 9.08 -6.89 8.09
C GLN A 211 8.93 -8.33 7.58
N THR A 212 10.00 -9.10 7.68
CA THR A 212 10.05 -10.52 7.32
C THR A 212 9.82 -11.42 8.53
N SER A 213 9.42 -12.66 8.29
CA SER A 213 9.11 -13.67 9.32
C SER A 213 10.28 -14.02 10.25
N ASP A 214 11.53 -13.82 9.79
CA ASP A 214 12.74 -13.94 10.59
C ASP A 214 12.97 -12.74 11.55
N GLY A 215 12.05 -11.77 11.56
CA GLY A 215 12.11 -10.56 12.37
C GLY A 215 12.89 -9.41 11.73
N GLY A 216 13.60 -9.65 10.62
CA GLY A 216 14.31 -8.62 9.85
C GLY A 216 13.41 -7.84 8.90
N TYR A 217 14.01 -7.12 7.95
CA TYR A 217 13.27 -6.26 7.03
C TYR A 217 13.77 -6.38 5.60
N ILE A 218 12.85 -6.27 4.65
CA ILE A 218 13.16 -6.07 3.23
C ILE A 218 12.70 -4.68 2.81
N ALA A 219 13.56 -3.96 2.11
CA ALA A 219 13.26 -2.65 1.56
C ALA A 219 13.62 -2.63 0.08
N VAL A 220 12.81 -1.96 -0.74
CA VAL A 220 13.04 -1.85 -2.18
C VAL A 220 12.87 -0.41 -2.64
N GLY A 221 13.61 -0.04 -3.69
CA GLY A 221 13.50 1.22 -4.39
C GLY A 221 14.44 1.28 -5.58
N TYR A 222 15.19 2.36 -5.72
CA TYR A 222 16.15 2.55 -6.80
C TYR A 222 17.46 3.14 -6.28
N THR A 223 18.54 2.90 -7.02
CA THR A 223 19.89 3.36 -6.72
C THR A 223 20.57 3.90 -7.99
N GLY A 224 21.14 5.10 -7.92
CA GLY A 224 22.11 5.59 -8.90
C GLY A 224 23.56 5.29 -8.50
N SER A 225 23.76 4.72 -7.31
CA SER A 225 25.07 4.45 -6.73
C SER A 225 25.63 3.08 -7.10
N PHE A 226 24.75 2.10 -7.31
CA PHE A 226 25.12 0.72 -7.63
C PHE A 226 24.49 0.35 -8.97
N GLY A 227 25.30 -0.14 -9.92
CA GLY A 227 24.79 -0.48 -11.25
C GLY A 227 25.59 0.12 -12.40
N GLY A 228 25.07 -0.06 -13.62
CA GLY A 228 25.71 0.43 -14.84
C GLY A 228 25.28 1.83 -15.28
N HIS A 229 24.11 2.31 -14.83
CA HIS A 229 23.41 3.46 -15.40
C HIS A 229 22.67 4.32 -14.33
N MET A 230 21.76 5.21 -14.78
CA MET A 230 21.23 6.33 -13.98
C MET A 230 20.23 5.94 -12.88
N GLY A 231 19.74 4.69 -12.87
CA GLY A 231 18.96 4.13 -11.78
C GLY A 231 18.69 2.64 -11.97
N ASP A 232 19.09 1.81 -11.00
CA ASP A 232 18.80 0.38 -10.97
C ASP A 232 17.87 0.06 -9.79
N ALA A 233 17.07 -1.01 -9.88
CA ALA A 233 16.26 -1.45 -8.75
C ALA A 233 17.15 -1.96 -7.61
N TYR A 234 16.95 -1.40 -6.41
CA TYR A 234 17.76 -1.71 -5.24
C TYR A 234 16.94 -2.46 -4.19
N LEU A 235 17.36 -3.66 -3.83
CA LEU A 235 16.73 -4.51 -2.83
C LEU A 235 17.68 -4.72 -1.66
N ILE A 236 17.22 -4.38 -0.46
CA ILE A 236 17.98 -4.47 0.79
C ILE A 236 17.29 -5.48 1.71
N LYS A 237 18.05 -6.41 2.28
CA LYS A 237 17.62 -7.25 3.40
C LYS A 237 18.45 -6.95 4.63
N THR A 238 17.78 -6.73 5.75
CA THR A 238 18.40 -6.55 7.06
C THR A 238 17.98 -7.65 8.03
N ASP A 239 18.72 -7.76 9.13
CA ASP A 239 18.25 -8.41 10.34
C ASP A 239 17.28 -7.50 11.13
N SER A 240 16.89 -7.93 12.33
CA SER A 240 15.94 -7.21 13.19
C SER A 240 16.50 -5.93 13.82
N LEU A 241 17.83 -5.77 13.85
CA LEU A 241 18.54 -4.59 14.33
C LEU A 241 18.83 -3.59 13.21
N GLY A 242 18.43 -3.93 11.98
CA GLY A 242 18.64 -3.12 10.78
C GLY A 242 20.05 -3.28 10.19
N ASP A 243 20.82 -4.27 10.62
CA ASP A 243 22.13 -4.56 10.04
C ASP A 243 21.96 -5.34 8.73
N THR A 244 22.72 -4.96 7.71
CA THR A 244 22.63 -5.54 6.36
C THR A 244 22.97 -7.03 6.39
N LEU A 245 22.05 -7.87 5.90
CA LEU A 245 22.33 -9.27 5.59
C LEU A 245 22.81 -9.41 4.14
N TRP A 246 22.11 -8.75 3.21
CA TRP A 246 22.52 -8.66 1.82
C TRP A 246 21.83 -7.49 1.12
N THR A 247 22.42 -7.05 0.01
CA THR A 247 21.81 -6.13 -0.94
C THR A 247 21.91 -6.71 -2.34
N LYS A 248 20.92 -6.44 -3.19
CA LYS A 248 20.91 -6.85 -4.59
C LYS A 248 20.50 -5.67 -5.46
N THR A 249 21.15 -5.56 -6.61
CA THR A 249 20.89 -4.52 -7.61
C THR A 249 20.46 -5.20 -8.90
N TYR A 250 19.38 -4.70 -9.49
CA TYR A 250 18.80 -5.21 -10.71
C TYR A 250 18.52 -4.06 -11.68
N GLY A 251 19.31 -3.98 -12.75
CA GLY A 251 19.10 -3.03 -13.83
C GLY A 251 19.95 -3.39 -15.05
N LEU A 252 19.52 -2.91 -16.21
CA LEU A 252 20.21 -3.05 -17.49
C LEU A 252 20.30 -1.65 -18.13
N TYR A 253 19.89 -1.48 -19.39
CA TYR A 253 19.90 -0.16 -20.04
C TYR A 253 18.60 0.57 -19.77
N GLY A 254 18.62 1.55 -18.86
CA GLY A 254 17.46 2.38 -18.55
C GLY A 254 17.46 2.86 -17.11
N ASP A 255 16.33 3.46 -16.70
CA ASP A 255 16.01 3.71 -15.30
C ASP A 255 15.07 2.59 -14.84
N GLU A 256 15.54 1.74 -13.92
CA GLU A 256 14.77 0.69 -13.27
C GLU A 256 14.56 1.00 -11.77
N GLY A 257 13.37 0.67 -11.24
CA GLY A 257 13.06 0.88 -9.83
C GLY A 257 12.05 -0.13 -9.30
N GLY A 258 12.21 -0.54 -8.05
CA GLY A 258 11.21 -1.34 -7.36
C GLY A 258 10.25 -0.47 -6.56
N HIS A 259 8.95 -0.62 -6.79
CA HIS A 259 7.92 0.20 -6.12
C HIS A 259 7.27 -0.49 -4.92
N SER A 260 7.29 -1.82 -4.87
CA SER A 260 6.69 -2.60 -3.80
C SER A 260 7.48 -3.89 -3.56
N VAL A 261 7.46 -4.36 -2.32
CA VAL A 261 8.09 -5.62 -1.91
C VAL A 261 7.15 -6.37 -0.99
N GLN A 262 7.18 -7.70 -1.09
CA GLN A 262 6.41 -8.60 -0.23
C GLN A 262 7.24 -9.87 0.00
N GLN A 263 7.29 -10.33 1.25
CA GLN A 263 7.95 -11.61 1.56
C GLN A 263 7.17 -12.79 0.96
N THR A 264 7.87 -13.75 0.36
CA THR A 264 7.33 -15.04 -0.10
C THR A 264 7.25 -16.05 1.04
N SER A 265 6.39 -17.08 0.89
CA SER A 265 6.11 -18.07 1.94
C SER A 265 7.30 -18.96 2.33
N ASP A 266 8.35 -18.99 1.50
CA ASP A 266 9.58 -19.75 1.72
C ASP A 266 10.63 -18.98 2.54
N GLY A 267 10.34 -17.75 2.96
CA GLY A 267 11.23 -16.95 3.81
C GLY A 267 12.02 -15.88 3.04
N GLY A 268 12.00 -15.91 1.71
CA GLY A 268 12.72 -14.98 0.81
C GLY A 268 13.98 -15.56 0.18
#